data_AF-A0A1G0UCR5-F1
#
_entry.id   AF-A0A1G0UCR5-F1
#
_cell.length_a   1.000
_cell.length_b   1.000
_cell.length_c   1.000
_cell.angle_alpha   90.00
_cell.angle_beta   90.00
_cell.angle_gamma   90.00
#
_symmetry.space_group_name_H-M   'P 1'
#
loop_
_entity.id
_entity.type
_entity.pdbx_description
1 polymer ?
#
loop_
_entity_poly.entity_id
_entity_poly.type
_entity_poly.pdbx_seq_one_letter_code
_entity_poly.pdbx_strand_id
1 'polypeptide(L)'
;MLKHCGLDIEDYSERLFIPARNFPLDILFLRDDDIPEYVQDGVADVGIVGENIFLEKQSETKILEKLGFGRCSLLIAHPENKQLKDIKDIEGKTIATSYPVILNE
;
A
#
# COMPACT_ATOMS: atom_id res chain seq x y z
N MET A 1 14.60 0.59 -7.25
CA MET A 1 13.96 1.75 -7.89
C MET A 1 14.70 3.05 -7.59
N LEU A 2 14.74 3.53 -6.34
CA LEU A 2 15.38 4.83 -6.01
C LEU A 2 16.85 4.95 -6.46
N LYS A 3 17.64 3.86 -6.35
CA LYS A 3 19.00 3.80 -6.90
C LYS A 3 19.08 4.05 -8.41
N HIS A 4 18.08 3.65 -9.18
CA HIS A 4 18.01 3.91 -10.63
C HIS A 4 17.69 5.38 -10.95
N CYS A 5 17.19 6.15 -9.99
CA CYS A 5 17.02 7.59 -10.09
C CYS A 5 18.32 8.36 -9.79
N GLY A 6 19.46 7.66 -9.59
CA GLY A 6 20.75 8.26 -9.28
C GLY A 6 20.95 8.61 -7.81
N LEU A 7 20.09 8.14 -6.91
CA LEU A 7 20.23 8.35 -5.47
C LEU A 7 21.25 7.36 -4.88
N ASP A 8 22.29 7.90 -4.24
CA ASP A 8 23.29 7.14 -3.48
C ASP A 8 22.75 6.90 -2.07
N ILE A 9 22.20 5.71 -1.87
CA ILE A 9 21.57 5.26 -0.63
C ILE A 9 22.34 4.03 -0.16
N GLU A 10 22.71 4.02 1.12
CA GLU A 10 23.32 2.85 1.75
C GLU A 10 22.43 1.62 1.58
N ASP A 11 23.05 0.43 1.48
CA ASP A 11 22.28 -0.80 1.45
C ASP A 11 21.45 -0.97 2.72
N TYR A 12 20.26 -1.52 2.54
CA TYR A 12 19.28 -1.72 3.59
C TYR A 12 19.94 -2.43 4.78
N SER A 13 20.09 -1.68 5.87
CA SER A 13 20.42 -2.21 7.20
C SER A 13 19.11 -2.30 7.99
N GLU A 14 19.08 -2.95 9.16
CA GLU A 14 17.91 -2.98 10.06
C GLU A 14 17.52 -1.58 10.62
N ARG A 15 17.98 -0.51 9.98
CA ARG A 15 17.71 0.89 10.33
C ARG A 15 16.44 1.35 9.62
N LEU A 16 15.58 2.01 10.37
CA LEU A 16 14.35 2.61 9.86
C LEU A 16 14.60 3.96 9.15
N PHE A 17 15.76 4.58 9.33
CA PHE A 17 16.10 5.88 8.77
C PHE A 17 17.43 5.80 8.03
N ILE A 18 17.43 6.22 6.76
CA ILE A 18 18.62 6.24 5.90
C ILE A 18 18.67 7.56 5.12
N PRO A 19 19.66 8.43 5.36
CA PRO A 19 19.89 9.62 4.53
C PRO A 19 20.53 9.24 3.19
N ALA A 20 20.14 9.93 2.11
CA ALA A 20 20.85 9.85 0.85
C ALA A 20 22.15 10.67 0.90
N ARG A 21 23.24 10.14 0.34
CA ARG A 21 24.58 10.77 0.42
C ARG A 21 24.76 11.92 -0.56
N ASN A 22 24.00 11.93 -1.65
CA ASN A 22 24.18 12.84 -2.79
C ASN A 22 22.98 13.75 -3.06
N PHE A 23 21.94 13.72 -2.23
CA PHE A 23 20.73 14.52 -2.38
C PHE A 23 20.11 14.75 -1.00
N PRO A 24 19.50 15.93 -0.72
CA PRO A 24 18.83 16.19 0.56
C PRO A 24 17.49 15.42 0.64
N LEU A 25 17.58 14.11 0.80
CA LEU A 25 16.46 13.19 0.96
C LEU A 25 16.77 12.24 2.10
N ASP A 26 15.81 12.11 3.01
CA ASP A 26 15.82 11.12 4.06
C ASP A 26 14.79 10.04 3.76
N ILE A 27 15.18 8.78 3.90
CA ILE A 27 14.31 7.63 3.64
C ILE A 27 13.90 7.02 4.97
N LEU A 28 12.59 6.96 5.19
CA LEU A 28 11.97 6.30 6.33
C LEU A 28 11.36 4.97 5.88
N PHE A 29 11.79 3.87 6.48
CA PHE A 29 11.17 2.55 6.30
C PHE A 29 10.08 2.36 7.35
N LEU A 30 8.84 2.32 6.88
CA LEU A 30 7.65 2.08 7.69
C LEU A 30 6.95 0.81 7.25
N ARG A 31 5.97 0.38 8.05
CA ARG A 31 4.95 -0.54 7.56
C ARG A 31 4.07 0.19 6.57
N ASP A 32 3.64 -0.51 5.53
CA ASP A 32 2.76 0.02 4.50
C ASP A 32 1.48 0.64 5.08
N ASP A 33 0.90 0.01 6.10
CA ASP A 33 -0.28 0.49 6.82
C ASP A 33 -0.11 1.87 7.48
N ASP A 34 1.12 2.27 7.80
CA ASP A 34 1.44 3.53 8.49
C ASP A 34 1.81 4.65 7.49
N ILE A 35 2.19 4.30 6.25
CA ILE A 35 2.67 5.28 5.26
C ILE A 35 1.65 6.39 4.96
N PRO A 36 0.35 6.11 4.71
CA PRO A 36 -0.62 7.16 4.39
C PRO A 36 -0.80 8.18 5.52
N GLU A 37 -0.84 7.71 6.77
CA GLU A 37 -1.00 8.57 7.95
C GLU A 37 0.23 9.47 8.15
N TYR A 38 1.44 8.92 7.99
CA TYR A 38 2.67 9.71 8.11
C TYR A 38 2.77 10.84 7.08
N VAL A 39 2.27 10.62 5.86
CA VAL A 39 2.23 11.66 4.83
C VAL A 39 1.15 12.68 5.15
N GLN A 40 -0.01 12.23 5.62
CA GLN A 40 -1.13 13.10 5.99
C GLN A 40 -0.78 14.03 7.16
N ASP A 41 -0.08 13.51 8.16
CA ASP A 41 0.34 14.26 9.35
C ASP A 41 1.57 15.16 9.09
N GLY A 42 2.14 15.11 7.89
CA GLY A 42 3.31 15.90 7.50
C GLY A 42 4.61 15.44 8.14
N VAL A 43 4.65 14.21 8.68
CA VAL A 43 5.89 13.58 9.19
C VAL A 43 6.81 13.22 8.02
N ALA A 44 6.24 12.82 6.89
CA ALA A 44 6.95 12.59 5.64
C ALA A 44 6.32 13.42 4.51
N ASP A 45 7.13 13.96 3.61
CA ASP A 45 6.61 14.76 2.50
C ASP A 45 5.94 13.90 1.42
N VAL A 46 6.46 12.68 1.18
CA VAL A 46 5.99 11.77 0.13
C VAL A 46 6.10 10.32 0.62
N GLY A 47 5.10 9.50 0.28
CA GLY A 47 5.08 8.06 0.57
C GLY A 47 4.94 7.22 -0.70
N ILE A 48 5.52 6.02 -0.69
CA ILE A 48 5.32 5.00 -1.72
C ILE A 48 4.57 3.84 -1.07
N VAL A 49 3.33 3.62 -1.51
CA VAL A 49 2.43 2.63 -0.93
C VAL A 49 1.63 1.93 -2.03
N GLY A 50 1.14 0.72 -1.75
CA GLY A 50 0.21 0.01 -2.63
C GLY A 50 -1.14 0.73 -2.73
N GLU A 51 -1.74 0.72 -3.93
CA GLU A 51 -3.04 1.35 -4.19
C GLU A 51 -4.16 0.76 -3.31
N ASN A 52 -4.08 -0.52 -2.98
CA ASN A 52 -4.97 -1.19 -2.03
C ASN A 52 -4.92 -0.54 -0.63
N ILE A 53 -3.74 -0.30 -0.07
CA ILE A 53 -3.63 0.32 1.25
C ILE A 53 -4.10 1.77 1.22
N PHE A 54 -3.76 2.50 0.16
CA PHE A 54 -4.21 3.89 0.00
C PHE A 54 -5.75 4.00 0.01
N LEU A 55 -6.44 3.14 -0.75
CA LEU A 55 -7.90 3.09 -0.79
C LEU A 55 -8.49 2.65 0.55
N GLU A 56 -7.89 1.63 1.18
CA GLU A 56 -8.38 1.10 2.46
C GLU A 56 -8.27 2.10 3.60
N LYS A 57 -7.19 2.89 3.65
CA LYS A 57 -6.93 3.85 4.74
C LYS A 57 -7.73 5.14 4.61
N GLN A 58 -8.39 5.39 3.47
CA GLN A 58 -9.17 6.61 3.19
C GLN A 58 -8.41 7.90 3.52
N SER A 59 -7.10 7.92 3.28
CA SER A 59 -6.28 9.10 3.56
C SER A 59 -6.67 10.27 2.65
N GLU A 60 -6.66 11.49 3.18
CA GLU A 60 -6.95 12.73 2.42
C GLU A 60 -5.76 13.20 1.55
N THR A 61 -4.75 12.35 1.37
CA THR A 61 -3.59 12.63 0.52
C THR A 61 -3.89 12.38 -0.96
N LYS A 62 -3.04 12.88 -1.86
CA LYS A 62 -3.24 12.71 -3.32
C LYS A 62 -2.25 11.73 -3.92
N ILE A 63 -2.71 10.89 -4.84
CA ILE A 63 -1.83 10.09 -5.69
C ILE A 63 -1.12 11.01 -6.67
N LEU A 64 0.21 11.03 -6.61
CA LEU A 64 1.05 11.78 -7.56
C LEU A 64 1.26 11.03 -8.86
N GLU A 65 1.66 9.75 -8.77
CA GLU A 65 2.02 8.96 -9.94
C GLU A 65 1.92 7.45 -9.66
N LYS A 66 1.59 6.67 -10.70
CA LYS A 66 1.61 5.19 -10.64
C LYS A 66 2.96 4.68 -11.16
N LEU A 67 3.76 4.08 -10.28
CA LEU A 67 5.15 3.70 -10.55
C LEU A 67 5.32 2.46 -11.46
N GLY A 68 4.23 1.78 -11.83
CA GLY A 68 4.24 0.71 -12.83
C GLY A 68 4.69 -0.68 -12.35
N PHE A 69 5.04 -0.86 -11.07
CA PHE A 69 5.34 -2.15 -10.44
C PHE A 69 4.32 -2.52 -9.35
N GLY A 70 4.42 -3.72 -8.78
CA GLY A 70 3.54 -4.15 -7.68
C GLY A 70 2.09 -4.42 -8.10
N ARG A 71 1.87 -4.79 -9.36
CA ARG A 71 0.51 -5.05 -9.89
C ARG A 71 -0.10 -6.26 -9.21
N CYS A 72 -1.28 -6.06 -8.64
CA CYS A 72 -2.10 -7.12 -8.06
C CYS A 72 -3.59 -6.86 -8.34
N SER A 73 -4.42 -7.87 -8.11
CA SER A 73 -5.87 -7.75 -8.15
C SER A 73 -6.44 -8.23 -6.83
N LEU A 74 -7.35 -7.45 -6.25
CA LEU A 74 -8.14 -7.86 -5.10
C LEU A 74 -9.34 -8.67 -5.61
N LEU A 75 -9.52 -9.87 -5.08
CA LEU A 75 -10.52 -10.83 -5.54
C LEU A 75 -11.24 -11.46 -4.34
N ILE A 76 -12.53 -11.77 -4.51
CA ILE A 76 -13.27 -12.61 -3.58
C ILE A 76 -12.98 -14.08 -3.92
N ALA A 77 -12.51 -14.83 -2.93
CA ALA A 77 -12.22 -16.26 -3.06
C ALA A 77 -13.26 -17.09 -2.30
N HIS A 78 -13.53 -18.29 -2.82
CA HIS A 78 -14.43 -19.25 -2.21
C HIS A 78 -13.84 -20.68 -2.30
N PRO A 79 -14.13 -21.58 -1.33
CA PRO A 79 -13.73 -22.98 -1.43
C PRO A 79 -14.24 -23.66 -2.70
N GLU A 80 -13.35 -24.37 -3.41
CA GLU A 80 -13.67 -25.04 -4.68
C GLU A 80 -14.77 -26.11 -4.56
N ASN A 81 -14.92 -26.71 -3.37
CA ASN A 81 -15.87 -27.80 -3.13
C ASN A 81 -17.32 -27.32 -2.92
N LYS A 82 -17.58 -26.02 -3.01
CA LYS A 82 -18.90 -25.43 -2.83
C LYS A 82 -19.30 -24.71 -4.11
N GLN A 83 -20.54 -24.94 -4.56
CA GLN A 83 -21.05 -24.24 -5.74
C GLN A 83 -21.45 -22.82 -5.38
N LEU A 84 -20.88 -21.89 -6.14
CA LEU A 84 -21.24 -20.47 -6.18
C LEU A 84 -21.60 -20.19 -7.64
N LYS A 85 -22.87 -19.89 -7.91
CA LYS A 85 -23.38 -19.67 -9.27
C LYS A 85 -23.46 -18.19 -9.59
N ASP A 86 -23.74 -17.37 -8.58
CA ASP A 86 -23.94 -15.94 -8.71
C ASP A 86 -23.32 -15.20 -7.52
N ILE A 87 -22.92 -13.95 -7.69
CA ILE A 87 -22.45 -13.09 -6.60
C ILE A 87 -23.50 -12.99 -5.48
N LYS A 88 -24.79 -13.06 -5.81
CA LYS A 88 -25.89 -13.07 -4.83
C LYS A 88 -25.81 -14.24 -3.85
N ASP A 89 -25.15 -15.34 -4.21
CA ASP A 89 -25.00 -16.48 -3.30
C ASP A 89 -24.08 -16.16 -2.11
N ILE A 90 -23.36 -15.03 -2.12
CA ILE A 90 -22.56 -14.56 -0.98
C ILE A 90 -23.32 -13.58 -0.07
N GLU A 91 -24.53 -13.17 -0.45
CA GLU A 91 -25.31 -12.21 0.33
C GLU A 91 -25.65 -12.77 1.72
N GLY A 92 -25.43 -11.96 2.75
CA GLY A 92 -25.60 -12.37 4.15
C GLY A 92 -24.53 -13.33 4.69
N LYS A 93 -23.51 -13.70 3.91
CA LYS A 93 -22.37 -14.48 4.40
C LYS A 93 -21.30 -13.57 5.00
N THR A 94 -20.51 -14.14 5.90
CA THR A 94 -19.32 -13.49 6.46
C THR A 94 -18.15 -13.62 5.49
N ILE A 95 -17.52 -12.49 5.17
CA ILE A 95 -16.30 -12.42 4.36
C ILE A 95 -15.15 -12.04 5.29
N ALA A 96 -14.11 -12.87 5.33
CA ALA A 96 -12.88 -12.55 6.05
C ALA A 96 -11.97 -11.73 5.13
N THR A 97 -11.66 -10.50 5.50
CA THR A 97 -10.77 -9.61 4.73
C THR A 97 -10.03 -8.66 5.66
N SER A 98 -8.82 -8.27 5.27
CA SER A 98 -8.11 -7.14 5.86
C SER A 98 -8.48 -5.80 5.20
N TYR A 99 -9.38 -5.83 4.21
CA TYR A 99 -9.83 -4.69 3.44
C TYR A 99 -11.34 -4.42 3.63
N PRO A 100 -11.82 -4.13 4.85
CA PRO A 100 -13.23 -3.86 5.10
C PRO A 100 -13.76 -2.61 4.38
N VAL A 101 -12.95 -1.56 4.17
CA VAL A 101 -13.42 -0.36 3.47
C VAL A 101 -13.64 -0.67 1.99
N ILE A 102 -12.65 -1.25 1.31
CA ILE A 102 -12.78 -1.61 -0.11
C ILE A 102 -13.91 -2.62 -0.33
N LEU A 103 -14.15 -3.52 0.63
CA LEU A 103 -15.25 -4.48 0.53
C LEU A 103 -16.64 -3.82 0.56
N ASN A 104 -16.77 -2.65 1.18
CA ASN A 104 -18.04 -1.94 1.37
C ASN A 104 -18.23 -0.74 0.42
N GLU A 105 -17.27 -0.48 -0.48
CA GLU A 105 -17.36 0.54 -1.53
C GLU A 105 -18.27 0.11 -2.69
#